data_AF-A0A0F8SHQ5-F1
#
_entry.id   AF-A0A0F8SHQ5-F1
#
_cell.length_a   1.000
_cell.length_b   1.000
_cell.length_c   1.000
_cell.angle_alpha   90.00
_cell.angle_beta   90.00
_cell.angle_gamma   90.00
#
_symmetry.space_group_name_H-M   'P 1'
#
loop_
_entity.id
_entity.type
_entity.pdbx_description
1 polymer ?
#
loop_
_entity_poly.entity_id
_entity_poly.type
_entity_poly.pdbx_seq_one_letter_code
_entity_poly.pdbx_strand_id
1 'polypeptide(L)'
;MTEREQFFRDVNKIVIKIGTSSITRKGCDHTRENCNIDPAFMESIAFQVSELRKQGKEVIIVSSGAIGVGLNELGIAPKPREIPIRQAAAAVGQSMLCLLYTSDAADE
;
A
#
# COMPACT_ATOMS: atom_id res chain seq x y z
N MET A 1 -7.79 -1.89 30.75
CA MET A 1 -7.67 -1.71 29.30
C MET A 1 -8.68 -0.64 28.91
N THR A 2 -8.30 0.63 29.00
CA THR A 2 -9.13 1.70 28.45
C THR A 2 -9.05 1.59 26.94
N GLU A 3 -10.23 1.51 26.34
CA GLU A 3 -10.52 0.80 25.10
C GLU A 3 -9.99 1.58 23.89
N ARG A 4 -9.19 0.95 23.01
CA ARG A 4 -8.76 1.56 21.74
C ARG A 4 -9.94 2.20 20.98
N GLU A 5 -11.12 1.60 21.09
CA GLU A 5 -12.37 2.08 20.51
C GLU A 5 -12.76 3.48 20.98
N GLN A 6 -12.52 3.83 22.26
CA GLN A 6 -12.79 5.17 22.78
C GLN A 6 -11.91 6.23 22.10
N PHE A 7 -10.65 5.92 21.79
CA PHE A 7 -9.75 6.85 21.10
C PHE A 7 -10.18 7.15 19.67
N PHE A 8 -10.89 6.22 19.01
CA PHE A 8 -11.30 6.38 17.62
C PHE A 8 -12.75 6.86 17.44
N ARG A 9 -13.55 6.87 18.51
CA ARG A 9 -14.98 7.20 18.47
C ARG A 9 -15.25 8.55 17.79
N ASP A 10 -14.52 9.57 18.21
CA ASP A 10 -14.70 10.96 17.77
C ASP A 10 -13.70 11.38 16.67
N VAL A 11 -12.92 10.43 16.14
CA VAL A 11 -11.96 10.71 15.07
C VAL A 11 -12.71 10.79 13.74
N ASN A 12 -12.68 11.95 13.09
CA ASN A 12 -13.32 12.15 11.77
C ASN A 12 -12.35 12.01 10.59
N LYS A 13 -11.04 12.18 10.82
CA LYS A 13 -10.00 12.08 9.80
C LYS A 13 -8.96 11.03 10.19
N ILE A 14 -8.79 10.03 9.35
CA ILE A 14 -7.96 8.86 9.62
C ILE A 14 -6.85 8.78 8.57
N VAL A 15 -5.60 8.78 9.01
CA VAL A 15 -4.44 8.52 8.16
C VAL A 15 -3.99 7.08 8.38
N ILE A 16 -4.13 6.23 7.36
CA ILE A 16 -3.70 4.83 7.42
C ILE A 16 -2.36 4.71 6.70
N LYS A 17 -1.30 4.51 7.48
CA LYS A 17 0.03 4.26 6.95
C LYS A 17 0.22 2.77 6.70
N ILE A 18 0.56 2.41 5.47
CA ILE A 18 0.80 1.03 5.06
C ILE A 18 2.28 0.86 4.73
N GLY A 19 2.93 -0.11 5.36
CA GLY A 19 4.32 -0.45 5.09
C GLY A 19 4.47 -1.40 3.91
N THR A 20 5.64 -1.38 3.28
CA THR A 20 5.99 -2.32 2.19
C THR A 20 5.72 -3.76 2.61
N SER A 21 6.05 -4.11 3.85
CA SER A 21 5.82 -5.45 4.41
C SER A 21 4.36 -5.92 4.43
N SER A 22 3.42 -4.99 4.43
CA SER A 22 2.00 -5.27 4.52
C SER A 22 1.41 -5.54 3.14
N ILE A 23 1.88 -4.84 2.11
CA ILE A 23 1.37 -4.97 0.74
C ILE A 23 2.09 -6.03 -0.09
N THR A 24 3.11 -6.67 0.44
CA THR A 24 3.90 -7.71 -0.25
C THR A 24 3.58 -9.09 0.30
N ARG A 25 3.51 -10.12 -0.57
CA ARG A 25 3.23 -11.51 -0.14
C ARG A 25 4.22 -12.00 0.92
N LYS A 26 3.74 -12.86 1.82
CA LYS A 26 4.58 -13.62 2.76
C LYS A 26 5.51 -14.56 2.00
N GLY A 27 6.76 -14.69 2.43
CA GLY A 27 7.77 -15.53 1.78
C GLY A 27 8.66 -14.82 0.76
N CYS A 28 8.55 -13.49 0.64
CA CYS A 28 9.59 -12.71 0.00
C CYS A 28 10.95 -12.91 0.65
N ASP A 29 12.02 -12.71 -0.12
CA ASP A 29 13.36 -12.71 0.43
C ASP A 29 13.51 -11.66 1.57
N HIS A 30 14.58 -11.76 2.34
CA HIS A 30 14.83 -10.87 3.48
C HIS A 30 14.98 -9.38 3.07
N THR A 31 15.13 -9.07 1.78
CA THR A 31 15.22 -7.72 1.25
C THR A 31 13.84 -7.11 0.98
N ARG A 32 12.84 -7.94 0.65
CA ARG A 32 11.49 -7.52 0.23
C ARG A 32 11.47 -6.66 -1.04
N GLU A 33 12.50 -6.79 -1.86
CA GLU A 33 12.69 -5.95 -3.04
C GLU A 33 12.35 -6.66 -4.36
N ASN A 34 12.12 -7.99 -4.29
CA ASN A 34 11.54 -8.82 -5.35
C ASN A 34 10.20 -9.42 -4.90
N CYS A 35 9.33 -8.56 -4.37
CA CYS A 35 8.03 -8.98 -3.88
C CYS A 35 6.93 -8.63 -4.86
N ASN A 36 6.15 -9.62 -5.24
CA ASN A 36 4.83 -9.36 -5.78
C ASN A 36 3.94 -8.76 -4.69
N ILE A 37 3.08 -7.85 -5.12
CA ILE A 37 2.01 -7.30 -4.29
C ILE A 37 1.10 -8.44 -3.84
N ASP A 38 0.55 -8.33 -2.64
CA ASP A 38 -0.50 -9.21 -2.13
C ASP A 38 -1.87 -8.61 -2.47
N PRO A 39 -2.57 -9.09 -3.52
CA PRO A 39 -3.83 -8.50 -3.95
C PRO A 39 -4.92 -8.66 -2.90
N ALA A 40 -4.93 -9.78 -2.16
CA ALA A 40 -5.91 -10.03 -1.11
C ALA A 40 -5.77 -9.03 0.06
N PHE A 41 -4.54 -8.62 0.37
CA PHE A 41 -4.32 -7.55 1.34
C PHE A 41 -4.84 -6.19 0.83
N MET A 42 -4.59 -5.88 -0.45
CA MET A 42 -5.04 -4.63 -1.06
C MET A 42 -6.56 -4.52 -1.09
N GLU A 43 -7.24 -5.59 -1.53
CA GLU A 43 -8.70 -5.71 -1.53
C GLU A 43 -9.27 -5.56 -0.10
N SER A 44 -8.67 -6.23 0.88
CA SER A 44 -9.09 -6.12 2.29
C SER A 44 -8.96 -4.69 2.83
N ILE A 45 -7.92 -3.95 2.43
CA ILE A 45 -7.77 -2.54 2.82
C ILE A 45 -8.81 -1.68 2.11
N ALA A 46 -9.03 -1.88 0.81
CA ALA A 46 -10.03 -1.14 0.05
C ALA A 46 -11.43 -1.30 0.66
N PHE A 47 -11.80 -2.54 1.01
CA PHE A 47 -13.05 -2.84 1.70
C PHE A 47 -13.16 -2.11 3.05
N GLN A 48 -12.14 -2.20 3.91
CA GLN A 48 -12.15 -1.52 5.21
C GLN A 48 -12.23 0.02 5.08
N VAL A 49 -11.58 0.58 4.07
CA VAL A 49 -11.66 2.01 3.77
C VAL A 49 -13.07 2.39 3.28
N SER A 50 -13.69 1.58 2.42
CA SER A 50 -15.08 1.79 1.99
C SER A 50 -16.03 1.83 3.19
N GLU A 51 -15.90 0.89 4.13
CA GLU A 51 -16.72 0.85 5.34
C GLU A 51 -16.53 2.09 6.24
N LEU A 52 -15.28 2.54 6.43
CA LEU A 52 -15.01 3.78 7.17
C LEU A 52 -15.61 5.01 6.47
N ARG A 53 -15.54 5.07 5.14
CA ARG A 53 -16.14 6.16 4.35
C ARG A 53 -17.66 6.14 4.43
N LYS A 54 -18.30 4.97 4.40
CA LYS A 54 -19.76 4.80 4.62
C LYS A 54 -20.20 5.30 6.00
N GLN A 55 -19.32 5.22 6.99
CA GLN A 55 -19.52 5.81 8.33
C GLN A 55 -19.25 7.33 8.40
N GLY A 56 -19.02 7.99 7.27
CA GLY A 56 -18.76 9.44 7.20
C GLY A 56 -17.35 9.86 7.60
N LYS A 57 -16.40 8.92 7.69
CA LYS A 57 -14.99 9.23 8.01
C LYS A 57 -14.23 9.64 6.75
N GLU A 58 -13.35 10.64 6.89
CA GLU A 58 -12.36 10.99 5.88
C GLU A 58 -11.13 10.10 6.06
N VAL A 59 -10.75 9.34 5.03
CA VAL A 59 -9.63 8.39 5.09
C VAL A 59 -8.56 8.76 4.08
N ILE A 60 -7.31 8.85 4.55
CA ILE A 60 -6.12 9.12 3.74
C ILE A 60 -5.21 7.89 3.82
N ILE A 61 -4.90 7.29 2.67
CA ILE A 61 -3.93 6.21 2.57
C ILE A 61 -2.54 6.77 2.32
N VAL A 62 -1.57 6.33 3.12
CA VAL A 62 -0.14 6.60 2.91
C VAL A 62 0.57 5.27 2.72
N SER A 63 0.79 4.88 1.47
CA SER A 63 1.38 3.58 1.14
C SER A 63 2.86 3.68 0.78
N SER A 64 3.63 2.65 1.14
CA SER A 64 5.03 2.47 0.75
C SER A 64 5.11 1.48 -0.43
N GLY A 65 6.33 1.07 -0.83
CA GLY A 65 6.53 -0.08 -1.72
C GLY A 65 6.61 0.22 -3.22
N ALA A 66 6.38 1.45 -3.66
CA ALA A 66 6.50 1.84 -5.08
C ALA A 66 7.82 1.40 -5.72
N ILE A 67 8.94 1.54 -5.01
CA ILE A 67 10.25 1.09 -5.53
C ILE A 67 10.26 -0.42 -5.78
N GLY A 68 9.84 -1.24 -4.82
CA GLY A 68 9.85 -2.71 -4.98
C GLY A 68 8.96 -3.18 -6.13
N VAL A 69 7.79 -2.54 -6.26
CA VAL A 69 6.85 -2.78 -7.37
C VAL A 69 7.50 -2.42 -8.71
N GLY A 70 8.12 -1.25 -8.81
CA GLY A 70 8.75 -0.81 -10.04
C GLY A 70 10.01 -1.58 -10.41
N LEU A 71 10.81 -2.04 -9.42
CA LEU A 71 11.97 -2.89 -9.70
C LEU A 71 11.54 -4.24 -10.28
N ASN A 72 10.48 -4.84 -9.72
CA ASN A 72 9.89 -6.07 -10.23
C ASN A 72 9.35 -5.88 -11.66
N GLU A 73 8.60 -4.80 -11.90
CA GLU A 73 8.05 -4.47 -13.23
C GLU A 73 9.13 -4.23 -14.28
N LEU A 74 10.22 -3.56 -13.89
CA LEU A 74 11.35 -3.25 -14.78
C LEU A 74 12.33 -4.43 -14.94
N GLY A 75 12.13 -5.54 -14.24
CA GLY A 75 13.08 -6.67 -14.24
C GLY A 75 14.46 -6.31 -13.68
N ILE A 76 14.54 -5.30 -12.82
CA ILE A 76 15.80 -4.82 -12.23
C ILE A 76 16.07 -5.57 -10.94
N ALA A 77 17.33 -5.96 -10.73
CA ALA A 77 17.75 -6.62 -9.51
C ALA A 77 17.43 -5.77 -8.25
N PRO A 78 17.15 -6.42 -7.11
CA PRO A 78 16.89 -5.73 -5.86
C PRO A 78 18.13 -4.98 -5.37
N LYS A 79 17.92 -3.98 -4.52
CA LYS A 79 18.93 -3.12 -3.88
C LYS A 79 19.82 -2.32 -4.83
N PRO A 80 19.26 -1.66 -5.86
CA PRO A 80 20.07 -0.76 -6.66
C PRO A 80 20.61 0.36 -5.77
N ARG A 81 21.93 0.58 -5.80
CA ARG A 81 22.59 1.65 -5.03
C ARG A 81 22.41 3.00 -5.70
N GLU A 82 22.18 3.00 -7.00
CA GLU A 82 22.01 4.19 -7.81
C GLU A 82 20.66 4.88 -7.55
N ILE A 83 20.72 6.13 -7.13
CA ILE A 83 19.53 6.98 -6.92
C ILE A 83 18.66 7.08 -8.19
N PRO A 84 19.22 7.27 -9.41
CA PRO A 84 18.42 7.34 -10.62
C PRO A 84 17.57 6.08 -10.86
N ILE A 85 18.13 4.89 -10.62
CA ILE A 85 17.38 3.63 -10.76
C ILE A 85 16.24 3.56 -9.76
N ARG A 86 16.50 3.93 -8.49
CA ARG A 86 15.46 3.93 -7.46
C ARG A 86 14.34 4.91 -7.76
N GLN A 87 14.65 6.07 -8.33
CA GLN A 87 13.66 7.06 -8.74
C GLN A 87 12.85 6.57 -9.95
N ALA A 88 13.49 5.98 -10.95
CA ALA A 88 12.79 5.38 -12.09
C ALA A 88 11.83 4.26 -11.64
N ALA A 89 12.29 3.36 -10.78
CA ALA A 89 11.45 2.32 -10.19
C ALA A 89 10.30 2.92 -9.37
N ALA A 90 10.56 3.94 -8.54
CA ALA A 90 9.50 4.61 -7.80
C ALA A 90 8.43 5.21 -8.71
N ALA A 91 8.81 5.87 -9.82
CA ALA A 91 7.86 6.48 -10.75
C ALA A 91 6.96 5.43 -11.43
N VAL A 92 7.55 4.32 -11.87
CA VAL A 92 6.81 3.19 -12.48
C VAL A 92 5.89 2.55 -11.45
N GLY A 93 6.43 2.12 -10.32
CA GLY A 93 5.66 1.40 -9.31
C GLY A 93 4.61 2.27 -8.61
N GLN A 94 4.80 3.59 -8.54
CA GLN A 94 3.79 4.51 -8.01
C GLN A 94 2.53 4.48 -8.88
N SER A 95 2.67 4.52 -10.20
CA SER A 95 1.54 4.46 -11.13
C SER A 95 0.77 3.15 -10.98
N MET A 96 1.51 2.04 -10.83
CA MET A 96 0.93 0.71 -10.61
C MET A 96 0.20 0.60 -9.26
N LEU A 97 0.79 1.11 -8.18
CA LEU A 97 0.13 1.12 -6.87
C LEU A 97 -1.15 1.97 -6.87
N CYS A 98 -1.13 3.13 -7.52
CA CYS A 98 -2.34 3.93 -7.70
C CYS A 98 -3.42 3.12 -8.43
N LEU A 99 -3.07 2.48 -9.56
CA LEU A 99 -4.01 1.65 -10.29
C LEU A 99 -4.63 0.57 -9.40
N LEU A 100 -3.80 -0.19 -8.68
CA LEU A 100 -4.24 -1.29 -7.82
C LEU A 100 -5.15 -0.85 -6.67
N TYR A 101 -4.91 0.31 -6.06
CA TYR A 101 -5.83 0.84 -5.05
C TYR A 101 -7.16 1.32 -5.64
N THR A 102 -7.20 1.67 -6.93
CA THR A 102 -8.40 2.22 -7.60
C THR A 102 -9.21 1.22 -8.39
N SER A 103 -8.58 0.17 -8.95
CA SER A 103 -9.25 -0.82 -9.78
C SER A 103 -10.28 -1.64 -8.99
N ASP A 104 -10.00 -1.92 -7.72
CA ASP A 104 -10.92 -2.65 -6.85
C ASP A 104 -12.00 -1.72 -6.24
N ALA A 105 -11.83 -0.41 -6.34
CA ALA A 105 -12.79 0.59 -5.87
C ALA A 105 -13.81 1.01 -6.95
N ALA A 106 -13.65 0.53 -8.20
CA ALA A 106 -14.48 0.91 -9.34
C ALA A 106 -15.65 -0.06 -9.60
N ASP A 107 -15.74 -1.17 -8.86
CA ASP A 107 -16.80 -2.17 -8.96
C ASP A 107 -17.94 -2.01 -7.92
N GLU A 108 -18.02 -0.86 -7.23
CA GLU A 108 -19.19 -0.42 -6.41
C GLU A 108 -20.04 0.61 -7.17
#